data_AF-A0A5B0LLJ5-F1
#
_entry.id   AF-A0A5B0LLJ5-F1
#
_cell.length_a   1.000
_cell.length_b   1.000
_cell.length_c   1.000
_cell.angle_alpha   90.00
_cell.angle_beta   90.00
_cell.angle_gamma   90.00
#
_symmetry.space_group_name_H-M   'P 1'
#
loop_
_entity.id
_entity.type
_entity.pdbx_description
1 polymer ?
#
loop_
_entity_poly.entity_id
_entity_poly.type
_entity_poly.pdbx_seq_one_letter_code
_entity_poly.pdbx_strand_id
1 'polypeptide(L)'
;MRFPVALAYLLFTALPIIQAINLYPEIRHETKVHFWDNGKPFSGYYSQPIRHKVGEKFYDTRCTVYDDGHVYVNNPFPVQCYAAVIQYPKKRTAPPMQGNMMPLGNQNMKVAIPLTYLKPEEGSTENQFSVVYYFHPNDYELLKK
;
A
#
# COMPACT_ATOMS: atom_id res chain seq x y z
N MET A 1 32.80 -34.64 -1.00
CA MET A 1 32.43 -33.29 -0.51
C MET A 1 31.98 -32.44 -1.71
N ARG A 2 30.68 -32.21 -1.91
CA ARG A 2 30.11 -31.43 -3.04
C ARG A 2 29.14 -30.34 -2.55
N PHE A 3 29.40 -29.78 -1.37
CA PHE A 3 28.53 -28.79 -0.73
C PHE A 3 28.78 -27.29 -1.04
N PRO A 4 29.88 -26.82 -1.68
CA PRO A 4 30.07 -25.37 -1.84
C PRO A 4 29.35 -24.75 -3.05
N VAL A 5 28.97 -25.54 -4.07
CA VAL A 5 28.41 -24.99 -5.32
C VAL A 5 26.91 -24.67 -5.19
N ALA A 6 26.16 -25.50 -4.47
CA ALA A 6 24.73 -25.28 -4.25
C ALA A 6 24.44 -24.06 -3.34
N LEU A 7 25.33 -23.79 -2.37
CA LEU A 7 25.23 -22.62 -1.49
C LEU A 7 25.52 -21.32 -2.25
N ALA A 8 26.52 -21.33 -3.13
CA ALA A 8 26.80 -20.20 -4.02
C ALA A 8 25.63 -19.94 -4.99
N TYR A 9 25.02 -20.98 -5.56
CA TYR A 9 23.89 -20.83 -6.47
C TYR A 9 22.68 -20.19 -5.77
N LEU A 10 22.35 -20.62 -4.55
CA LEU A 10 21.29 -20.02 -3.72
C LEU A 10 21.57 -18.54 -3.41
N LEU A 11 22.81 -18.19 -3.05
CA LEU A 11 23.21 -16.81 -2.79
C LEU A 11 23.13 -15.94 -4.05
N PHE A 12 23.59 -16.44 -5.21
CA PHE A 12 23.55 -15.71 -6.48
C PHE A 12 22.13 -15.52 -7.03
N THR A 13 21.20 -16.45 -6.76
CA THR A 13 19.79 -16.28 -7.14
C THR A 13 18.99 -15.44 -6.15
N ALA A 14 19.38 -15.39 -4.87
CA ALA A 14 18.69 -14.61 -3.85
C ALA A 14 19.08 -13.12 -3.85
N LEU A 15 20.32 -12.78 -4.17
CA LEU A 15 20.81 -11.40 -4.28
C LEU A 15 19.99 -10.49 -5.22
N PRO A 16 19.65 -10.89 -6.46
CA PRO A 16 18.81 -10.07 -7.33
C PRO A 16 17.35 -9.97 -6.84
N ILE A 17 16.86 -10.97 -6.11
CA ILE A 17 15.51 -10.96 -5.51
C ILE A 17 15.45 -9.97 -4.33
N ILE A 18 16.49 -9.92 -3.50
CA ILE A 18 16.61 -8.95 -2.39
C ILE A 18 16.80 -7.52 -2.92
N GLN A 19 17.51 -7.35 -4.04
CA GLN A 19 17.61 -6.05 -4.71
C GLN A 19 16.27 -5.59 -5.29
N ALA A 20 15.47 -6.49 -5.89
CA ALA A 20 14.13 -6.18 -6.41
C ALA A 20 13.14 -5.72 -5.32
N ILE A 21 13.28 -6.22 -4.09
CA ILE A 21 12.42 -5.82 -2.96
C ILE A 21 12.79 -4.40 -2.44
N ASN A 22 14.02 -3.92 -2.67
CA ASN A 22 14.50 -2.60 -2.21
C ASN A 22 14.65 -1.56 -3.33
N LEU A 23 14.23 -1.86 -4.56
CA LEU A 23 14.54 -1.06 -5.74
C LEU A 23 13.72 0.23 -5.86
N TYR A 24 12.58 0.32 -5.18
CA TYR A 24 11.68 1.47 -5.25
C TYR A 24 11.49 2.08 -3.86
N PRO A 25 11.84 3.36 -3.66
CA PRO A 25 11.45 4.08 -2.47
C PRO A 25 9.94 4.02 -2.27
N GLU A 26 9.52 3.82 -1.02
CA GLU A 26 8.11 3.72 -0.66
C GLU A 26 7.70 4.75 0.40
N ILE A 27 6.46 5.24 0.28
CA ILE A 27 5.79 6.02 1.31
C ILE A 27 4.55 5.25 1.74
N ARG A 28 4.44 4.97 3.04
CA ARG A 28 3.37 4.15 3.59
C ARG A 28 2.39 5.00 4.40
N HIS A 29 1.12 4.93 4.02
CA HIS A 29 -0.02 5.46 4.76
C HIS A 29 -0.76 4.28 5.38
N GLU A 30 -0.69 4.12 6.70
CA GLU A 30 -1.49 3.13 7.40
C GLU A 30 -2.73 3.78 7.99
N THR A 31 -3.91 3.23 7.72
CA THR A 31 -5.13 3.67 8.36
C THR A 31 -5.88 2.50 8.98
N LYS A 32 -6.32 2.71 10.22
CA LYS A 32 -7.24 1.80 10.88
C LYS A 32 -8.64 2.22 10.53
N VAL A 33 -9.38 1.29 9.96
CA VAL A 33 -10.74 1.51 9.55
C VAL A 33 -11.65 0.89 10.60
N HIS A 34 -12.28 1.75 11.40
CA HIS A 34 -13.23 1.35 12.44
C HIS A 34 -14.63 1.22 11.84
N PHE A 35 -15.27 0.06 12.02
CA PHE A 35 -16.65 -0.13 11.62
C PHE A 35 -17.54 0.55 12.67
N TRP A 36 -18.47 1.40 12.24
CA TRP A 36 -19.57 1.82 13.11
C TRP A 36 -20.61 0.71 13.11
N ASP A 37 -20.67 0.03 14.25
CA ASP A 37 -21.58 -1.08 14.52
C ASP A 37 -23.00 -0.52 14.66
N ASN A 38 -23.91 -0.86 13.73
CA ASN A 38 -25.35 -0.57 13.85
C ASN A 38 -26.24 -1.29 12.79
N GLY A 39 -25.77 -2.38 12.18
CA GLY A 39 -26.58 -3.17 11.24
C GLY A 39 -27.01 -2.45 9.95
N LYS A 40 -26.49 -1.24 9.67
CA LYS A 40 -26.71 -0.51 8.42
C LYS A 40 -25.69 -0.96 7.37
N PRO A 41 -26.07 -1.03 6.07
CA PRO A 41 -25.10 -1.19 5.00
C PRO A 41 -24.06 -0.08 5.13
N PHE A 42 -22.80 -0.50 5.08
CA PHE A 42 -21.61 0.34 5.12
C PHE A 42 -21.76 1.52 4.14
N SER A 43 -21.32 2.73 4.47
CA SER A 43 -21.48 3.94 3.62
C SER A 43 -20.16 4.66 3.30
N GLY A 44 -19.03 4.02 3.54
CA GLY A 44 -17.68 4.57 3.37
C GLY A 44 -16.94 4.90 4.67
N TYR A 45 -15.62 4.67 4.68
CA TYR A 45 -14.67 4.95 5.75
C TYR A 45 -13.64 5.96 5.28
N TYR A 46 -13.47 7.06 6.02
CA TYR A 46 -12.43 8.04 5.74
C TYR A 46 -11.18 7.74 6.57
N SER A 47 -10.04 7.60 5.90
CA SER A 47 -8.75 7.63 6.58
C SER A 47 -8.49 9.03 7.15
N GLN A 48 -7.83 9.10 8.31
CA GLN A 48 -7.23 10.37 8.72
C GLN A 48 -6.11 10.71 7.73
N PRO A 49 -6.03 11.95 7.24
CA PRO A 49 -4.89 12.38 6.42
C PRO A 49 -3.59 12.18 7.18
N ILE A 50 -2.56 11.67 6.52
CA ILE A 50 -1.21 11.53 7.07
C ILE A 50 -0.27 12.44 6.31
N ARG A 51 0.51 13.23 7.05
CA ARG A 51 1.51 14.13 6.49
C ARG A 51 2.87 13.43 6.40
N HIS A 52 3.40 13.33 5.18
CA HIS A 52 4.73 12.78 4.92
C HIS A 52 5.72 13.89 4.60
N LYS A 53 6.90 13.84 5.20
CA LYS A 53 8.02 14.72 4.85
C LYS A 53 8.99 13.97 3.94
N VAL A 54 9.28 14.51 2.76
CA VAL A 54 10.26 13.98 1.81
C VAL A 54 11.20 15.11 1.44
N GLY A 55 12.47 14.99 1.82
CA GLY A 55 13.42 16.11 1.75
C GLY A 55 12.91 17.32 2.51
N GLU A 56 12.80 18.47 1.83
CA GLU A 56 12.27 19.72 2.40
C GLU A 56 10.75 19.88 2.23
N LYS A 57 10.11 19.02 1.43
CA LYS A 57 8.69 19.11 1.07
C LYS A 57 7.80 18.24 1.96
N PHE A 58 6.53 18.62 2.01
CA PHE A 58 5.49 17.90 2.74
C PHE A 58 4.35 17.51 1.80
N TYR A 59 3.86 16.29 1.95
CA TYR A 59 2.78 15.73 1.15
C TYR A 59 1.75 15.10 2.08
N ASP A 60 0.50 15.53 1.98
CA ASP A 60 -0.60 14.96 2.74
C ASP A 60 -1.27 13.86 1.90
N THR A 61 -1.23 12.63 2.40
CA THR A 61 -1.92 11.50 1.77
C THR A 61 -3.23 11.23 2.49
N ARG A 62 -4.26 10.88 1.72
CA ARG A 62 -5.57 10.47 2.26
C ARG A 62 -6.13 9.37 1.38
N CYS A 63 -6.79 8.41 2.01
CA CYS A 63 -7.57 7.39 1.31
C CYS A 63 -8.99 7.31 1.89
N THR A 64 -9.90 6.73 1.12
CA THR A 64 -11.28 6.51 1.54
C THR A 64 -11.72 5.16 1.03
N VAL A 65 -12.15 4.29 1.93
CA VAL A 65 -12.72 2.99 1.57
C VAL A 65 -14.22 3.19 1.38
N TYR A 66 -14.82 2.71 0.30
CA TYR A 66 -16.26 2.80 0.06
C TYR A 66 -16.90 1.41 0.11
N ASP A 67 -18.21 1.42 0.28
CA ASP A 67 -19.08 0.25 0.39
C ASP A 67 -19.25 -0.54 -0.90
N ASP A 68 -18.90 0.07 -2.02
CA ASP A 68 -18.68 -0.59 -3.30
C ASP A 68 -17.46 -1.55 -3.31
N GLY A 69 -16.72 -1.67 -2.19
CA GLY A 69 -15.55 -2.53 -2.08
C GLY A 69 -14.28 -1.95 -2.70
N HIS A 70 -14.21 -0.62 -2.87
CA HIS A 70 -13.02 0.05 -3.42
C HIS A 70 -12.36 0.95 -2.38
N VAL A 71 -11.03 1.06 -2.46
CA VAL A 71 -10.26 2.10 -1.78
C VAL A 71 -9.91 3.16 -2.79
N TYR A 72 -10.37 4.37 -2.55
CA TYR A 72 -10.04 5.52 -3.37
C TYR A 72 -8.88 6.25 -2.75
N VAL A 73 -7.83 6.41 -3.55
CA VAL A 73 -6.62 7.13 -3.19
C VAL A 73 -6.43 8.27 -4.18
N ASN A 74 -5.90 9.39 -3.69
CA ASN A 74 -5.42 10.46 -4.56
C ASN A 74 -3.90 10.42 -4.63
N ASN A 75 -3.32 10.88 -5.75
CA ASN A 75 -1.90 11.18 -5.85
C ASN A 75 -1.62 12.63 -5.39
N PRO A 76 -1.02 12.86 -4.21
CA PRO A 76 -0.59 14.19 -3.78
C PRO A 76 0.78 14.60 -4.36
N PHE A 77 1.49 13.69 -5.03
CA PHE A 77 2.87 13.89 -5.48
C PHE A 77 2.92 14.49 -6.90
N PRO A 78 3.87 15.41 -7.19
CA PRO A 78 4.10 16.00 -8.52
C PRO A 78 4.68 15.03 -9.56
N VAL A 79 4.79 13.74 -9.23
CA VAL A 79 5.37 12.70 -10.08
C VAL A 79 4.42 11.51 -10.18
N GLN A 80 4.67 10.65 -11.17
CA GLN A 80 3.94 9.41 -11.27
C GLN A 80 4.29 8.50 -10.10
N CYS A 81 3.26 8.01 -9.41
CA CYS A 81 3.41 6.98 -8.39
C CYS A 81 2.42 5.86 -8.62
N TYR A 82 2.71 4.72 -8.02
CA TYR A 82 1.82 3.57 -7.98
C TYR A 82 1.35 3.36 -6.56
N ALA A 83 0.11 2.94 -6.37
CA ALA A 83 -0.40 2.59 -5.05
C ALA A 83 -0.84 1.13 -4.99
N ALA A 84 -0.52 0.47 -3.90
CA ALA A 84 -1.09 -0.82 -3.53
C ALA A 84 -1.78 -0.71 -2.18
N VAL A 85 -2.85 -1.47 -1.98
CA VAL A 85 -3.55 -1.59 -0.70
C VAL A 85 -3.19 -2.91 -0.06
N ILE A 86 -2.84 -2.88 1.22
CA ILE A 86 -2.56 -4.05 2.04
C ILE A 86 -3.60 -4.13 3.15
N GLN A 87 -4.34 -5.23 3.23
CA GLN A 87 -5.24 -5.51 4.34
C GLN A 87 -4.49 -6.32 5.40
N TYR A 88 -4.60 -5.86 6.65
CA TYR A 88 -4.15 -6.55 7.84
C TYR A 88 -5.38 -7.11 8.56
N PRO A 89 -5.57 -8.44 8.58
CA PRO A 89 -6.68 -9.04 9.31
C PRO A 89 -6.49 -8.80 10.82
N LYS A 90 -7.61 -8.53 11.52
CA LYS A 90 -7.59 -8.27 12.97
C LYS A 90 -7.21 -9.52 13.75
N LYS A 91 -7.68 -10.69 13.32
CA LYS A 91 -7.25 -11.97 13.88
C LYS A 91 -5.98 -12.39 13.14
N ARG A 92 -4.98 -12.90 13.87
CA ARG A 92 -3.75 -13.50 13.29
C ARG A 92 -4.03 -14.86 12.64
N THR A 93 -5.16 -14.99 11.96
CA THR A 93 -5.60 -16.20 11.25
C THR A 93 -5.05 -16.26 9.84
N ALA A 94 -4.70 -15.12 9.24
CA ALA A 94 -4.13 -15.03 7.91
C ALA A 94 -2.97 -14.00 7.83
N PRO A 95 -2.02 -14.17 6.90
CA PRO A 95 -1.02 -13.15 6.60
C PRO A 95 -1.68 -11.89 6.01
N PRO A 96 -0.99 -10.73 6.03
CA PRO A 96 -1.44 -9.55 5.30
C PRO A 96 -1.65 -9.87 3.82
N MET A 97 -2.74 -9.37 3.27
CA MET A 97 -3.08 -9.60 1.87
C MET A 97 -2.88 -8.29 1.10
N GLN A 98 -2.11 -8.35 0.01
CA GLN A 98 -1.82 -7.19 -0.82
C GLN A 98 -2.62 -7.25 -2.13
N GLY A 99 -3.33 -6.17 -2.43
CA GLY A 99 -4.01 -5.97 -3.70
C GLY A 99 -3.03 -5.60 -4.83
N ASN A 100 -3.54 -5.60 -6.05
CA ASN A 100 -2.76 -5.22 -7.23
C ASN A 100 -2.27 -3.77 -7.12
N MET A 101 -1.07 -3.54 -7.62
CA MET A 101 -0.49 -2.21 -7.75
C MET A 101 -1.20 -1.46 -8.90
N MET A 102 -1.69 -0.25 -8.60
CA MET A 102 -2.40 0.61 -9.56
C MET A 102 -1.62 1.89 -9.83
N PRO A 103 -1.42 2.31 -11.10
CA PRO A 103 -0.83 3.60 -11.41
C PRO A 103 -1.77 4.72 -11.01
N LEU A 104 -1.26 5.73 -10.30
CA LEU A 104 -2.05 6.91 -9.92
C LEU A 104 -1.87 8.09 -10.88
N GLY A 105 -1.09 7.95 -11.96
CA GLY A 105 -0.74 9.07 -12.85
C GLY A 105 -0.11 10.24 -12.09
N ASN A 106 -0.15 11.45 -12.65
CA ASN A 106 0.37 12.65 -11.99
C ASN A 106 -0.75 13.39 -11.24
N GLN A 107 -0.40 14.17 -10.20
CA GLN A 107 -1.26 14.99 -9.31
C GLN A 107 -2.79 15.00 -9.53
N ASN A 108 -3.53 14.88 -8.43
CA ASN A 108 -5.00 15.04 -8.39
C ASN A 108 -5.78 13.95 -9.15
N MET A 109 -5.11 12.85 -9.47
CA MET A 109 -5.77 11.66 -9.98
C MET A 109 -6.28 10.79 -8.83
N LYS A 110 -7.60 10.69 -8.74
CA LYS A 110 -8.30 9.77 -7.85
C LYS A 110 -8.42 8.41 -8.55
N VAL A 111 -7.92 7.36 -7.93
CA VAL A 111 -8.01 5.99 -8.46
C VAL A 111 -8.77 5.11 -7.48
N ALA A 112 -9.74 4.35 -7.99
CA ALA A 112 -10.42 3.30 -7.25
C ALA A 112 -9.60 2.01 -7.35
N ILE A 113 -9.12 1.52 -6.21
CA ILE A 113 -8.40 0.24 -6.12
C ILE A 113 -9.40 -0.79 -5.59
N PRO A 114 -9.81 -1.78 -6.41
CA PRO A 114 -10.76 -2.79 -5.98
C PRO A 114 -10.14 -3.67 -4.90
N LEU A 115 -10.89 -3.94 -3.84
CA LEU A 115 -10.53 -4.89 -2.79
C LEU A 115 -10.82 -6.34 -3.23
N THR A 116 -10.70 -6.66 -4.53
CA THR A 116 -11.19 -7.91 -5.15
C THR A 116 -10.61 -9.19 -4.54
N TYR A 117 -9.54 -9.08 -3.75
CA TYR A 117 -8.92 -10.19 -3.02
C TYR A 117 -8.91 -10.00 -1.50
N LEU A 118 -9.43 -8.88 -1.01
CA LEU A 118 -9.30 -8.38 0.36
C LEU A 118 -10.70 -8.31 1.00
N LYS A 119 -11.39 -9.45 1.08
CA LYS A 119 -12.66 -9.50 1.81
C LYS A 119 -12.37 -9.30 3.30
N PRO A 120 -13.10 -8.41 3.99
CA PRO A 120 -13.15 -8.42 5.45
C PRO A 120 -13.35 -9.85 5.95
N GLU A 121 -12.59 -10.28 6.96
CA GLU A 121 -12.89 -11.55 7.63
C GLU A 121 -14.36 -11.53 8.09
N GLU A 122 -15.12 -12.59 7.79
CA GLU A 122 -16.51 -12.71 8.24
C GLU A 122 -16.57 -12.51 9.78
N GLY A 123 -17.38 -11.55 10.21
CA GLY A 123 -17.54 -11.19 11.62
C GLY A 123 -16.47 -10.25 12.20
N SER A 124 -15.53 -9.71 11.41
CA SER A 124 -14.63 -8.66 11.90
C SER A 124 -15.24 -7.27 11.73
N THR A 125 -15.39 -6.56 12.86
CA THR A 125 -15.79 -5.14 12.93
C THR A 125 -14.59 -4.17 12.80
N GLU A 126 -13.41 -4.66 12.42
CA GLU A 126 -12.23 -3.81 12.19
C GLU A 126 -11.29 -4.48 11.18
N ASN A 127 -10.84 -3.70 10.20
CA ASN A 127 -9.76 -4.09 9.31
C ASN A 127 -8.78 -2.93 9.24
N GLN A 128 -7.49 -3.22 9.26
CA GLN A 128 -6.47 -2.21 9.03
C GLN A 128 -6.06 -2.27 7.57
N PHE A 129 -6.06 -1.12 6.90
CA PHE A 129 -5.62 -0.99 5.52
C PHE A 129 -4.40 -0.09 5.46
N SER A 130 -3.38 -0.51 4.72
CA SER A 130 -2.24 0.33 4.39
C SER A 130 -2.22 0.62 2.91
N VAL A 131 -2.09 1.88 2.54
CA VAL A 131 -1.78 2.31 1.17
C VAL A 131 -0.29 2.51 1.10
N VAL A 132 0.38 1.79 0.21
CA VAL A 132 1.82 1.95 -0.05
C VAL A 132 1.99 2.60 -1.41
N TYR A 133 2.64 3.77 -1.43
CA TYR A 133 3.01 4.50 -2.64
C TYR A 133 4.42 4.09 -3.06
N TYR A 134 4.56 3.60 -4.29
CA TYR A 134 5.83 3.22 -4.91
C TYR A 134 6.23 4.25 -5.96
N PHE A 135 7.51 4.64 -5.94
CA PHE A 135 8.07 5.65 -6.82
C PHE A 135 9.28 5.11 -7.55
N HIS A 136 9.40 5.40 -8.84
CA HIS A 136 10.66 5.17 -9.55
C HIS A 136 11.80 5.95 -8.86
N PRO A 137 13.02 5.38 -8.70
CA PRO A 137 14.10 6.06 -7.98
C PRO A 137 14.38 7.48 -8.49
N ASN A 138 14.41 7.67 -9.81
CA ASN A 138 14.62 8.97 -10.43
C ASN A 138 13.55 10.00 -10.04
N ASP A 139 12.27 9.57 -9.97
CA ASP A 139 11.16 10.45 -9.61
C ASP A 139 11.16 10.75 -8.12
N TYR A 140 11.56 9.78 -7.29
CA TYR A 140 11.68 9.98 -5.85
C TYR A 140 12.76 11.01 -5.51
N GLU A 141 13.88 11.03 -6.23
CA GLU A 141 14.91 12.07 -6.07
C GLU A 141 14.38 13.48 -6.41
N LEU A 142 13.40 13.60 -7.32
CA LEU A 142 12.74 14.89 -7.60
C LEU A 142 11.87 15.36 -6.43
N LEU A 143 11.34 14.44 -5.62
CA LEU A 143 10.52 14.77 -4.45
C LEU A 143 11.34 15.30 -3.26
N LYS A 144 12.64 14.96 -3.19
CA LYS A 144 13.55 15.39 -2.12
C LYS A 144 14.04 16.83 -2.28
N LYS A 145 14.10 17.32 -3.52
CA LYS A 145 14.39 18.71 -3.87
C LYS A 145 13.15 19.56 -3.67
#